data_AF-A0A2V6C1E9-F1
#
_entry.id   AF-A0A2V6C1E9-F1
#
_cell.length_a   1.000
_cell.length_b   1.000
_cell.length_c   1.000
_cell.angle_alpha   90.00
_cell.angle_beta   90.00
_cell.angle_gamma   90.00
#
_symmetry.space_group_name_H-M   'P 1'
#
loop_
_entity.id
_entity.type
_entity.pdbx_description
1 polymer ?
#
loop_
_entity_poly.entity_id
_entity_poly.type
_entity_poly.pdbx_seq_one_letter_code
_entity_poly.pdbx_strand_id
1 'polypeptide(L)'
;MESQPLLALITFEIAGARIDSPPEVIANGENVGPASLVMPGLADPGYRGEMHAIVSQMQFQYTGWLRAQKIVPVSALRTGTNNITIINGPNAAGAVIRATQIQLKYLWNKSDYILKPDR
;
A
#
# COMPACT_ATOMS: atom_id res chain seq x y z
N MET A 1 -22.22 9.98 18.58
CA MET A 1 -20.78 9.68 18.77
C MET A 1 -20.37 8.83 17.58
N GLU A 2 -19.46 9.30 16.72
CA GLU A 2 -19.04 8.52 15.55
C GLU A 2 -18.37 7.22 16.01
N SER A 3 -18.69 6.10 15.34
CA SER A 3 -18.07 4.81 15.65
C SER A 3 -16.58 4.87 15.32
N GLN A 4 -15.73 4.21 16.10
CA GLN A 4 -14.33 4.03 15.69
C GLN A 4 -14.27 3.10 14.45
N PRO A 5 -13.39 3.37 13.48
CA PRO A 5 -13.17 2.46 12.37
C PRO A 5 -12.50 1.17 12.87
N LEU A 6 -12.77 0.06 12.21
CA LEU A 6 -12.12 -1.22 12.48
C LEU A 6 -10.66 -1.22 12.00
N LEU A 7 -10.41 -0.55 10.86
CA LEU A 7 -9.12 -0.39 10.23
C LEU A 7 -9.16 0.75 9.21
N ALA A 8 -7.98 1.19 8.80
CA ALA A 8 -7.83 1.99 7.59
C ALA A 8 -7.17 1.15 6.50
N LEU A 9 -7.70 1.18 5.29
CA LEU A 9 -7.06 0.65 4.10
C LEU A 9 -6.41 1.81 3.35
N ILE A 10 -5.09 1.75 3.21
CA ILE A 10 -4.31 2.71 2.43
C ILE A 10 -4.01 2.04 1.10
N THR A 11 -4.28 2.76 0.01
CA THR A 11 -3.96 2.32 -1.35
C THR A 11 -3.29 3.47 -2.07
N PHE A 12 -2.24 3.18 -2.84
CA PHE A 12 -1.52 4.20 -3.60
C PHE A 12 -0.89 3.55 -4.83
N GLU A 13 -0.48 4.38 -5.79
CA GLU A 13 0.35 3.95 -6.90
C GLU A 13 1.78 4.43 -6.68
N ILE A 14 2.75 3.56 -6.94
CA ILE A 14 4.17 3.84 -6.76
C ILE A 14 4.97 3.43 -8.01
N ALA A 15 5.86 4.31 -8.46
CA ALA A 15 6.87 4.00 -9.48
C ALA A 15 8.26 4.00 -8.84
N GLY A 16 9.15 3.12 -9.34
CA GLY A 16 10.50 2.94 -8.78
C GLY A 16 10.55 2.12 -7.49
N ALA A 17 9.47 1.43 -7.13
CA ALA A 17 9.46 0.53 -5.99
C ALA A 17 10.32 -0.71 -6.26
N ARG A 18 11.08 -1.14 -5.26
CA ARG A 18 11.83 -2.38 -5.30
C ARG A 18 10.91 -3.54 -4.88
N ILE A 19 10.80 -4.58 -5.70
CA ILE A 19 9.84 -5.67 -5.45
C ILE A 19 10.27 -6.53 -4.24
N ASP A 20 11.58 -6.78 -4.09
CA ASP A 20 12.18 -7.50 -2.96
C ASP A 20 12.32 -6.65 -1.69
N SER A 21 12.05 -5.34 -1.78
CA SER A 21 12.04 -4.41 -0.66
C SER A 21 10.90 -3.40 -0.82
N PRO A 22 9.64 -3.85 -0.60
CA PRO A 22 8.46 -3.00 -0.79
C PRO A 22 8.44 -1.82 0.20
N PRO A 23 7.73 -0.73 -0.13
CA PRO A 23 7.61 0.42 0.75
C PRO A 23 6.92 0.04 2.06
N GLU A 24 7.38 0.62 3.17
CA GLU A 24 6.81 0.41 4.49
C GLU A 24 5.88 1.56 4.89
N VAL A 25 4.90 1.25 5.73
CA VAL A 25 3.94 2.23 6.24
C VAL A 25 4.12 2.37 7.73
N ILE A 26 4.32 3.61 8.17
CA ILE A 26 4.41 3.99 9.57
C ILE A 26 3.15 4.79 9.92
N ALA A 27 2.42 4.34 10.94
CA ALA A 27 1.24 5.03 11.45
C ALA A 27 1.54 5.56 12.86
N ASN A 28 1.43 6.88 13.04
CA ASN A 28 1.67 7.56 14.32
C ASN A 28 3.04 7.25 14.97
N GLY A 29 4.05 6.95 14.15
CA GLY A 29 5.40 6.57 14.61
C GLY A 29 5.60 5.06 14.80
N GLU A 30 4.55 4.25 14.72
CA GLU A 30 4.62 2.79 14.77
C GLU A 30 4.76 2.20 13.36
N ASN A 31 5.73 1.30 13.17
CA ASN A 31 5.90 0.62 11.89
C ASN A 31 4.83 -0.47 11.72
N VAL A 32 3.89 -0.25 10.81
CA VAL A 32 2.83 -1.21 10.44
C VAL A 32 3.38 -2.27 9.48
N GLY A 33 4.56 -2.02 8.89
CA GLY A 33 5.30 -2.94 8.04
C GLY A 33 5.09 -2.70 6.54
N PRO A 34 5.57 -3.63 5.69
CA PRO A 34 5.58 -3.46 4.23
C PRO A 34 4.16 -3.42 3.63
N ALA A 35 3.99 -2.61 2.59
CA ALA A 35 2.80 -2.58 1.74
C ALA A 35 2.84 -3.74 0.74
N SER A 36 1.68 -4.31 0.45
CA SER A 36 1.54 -5.34 -0.58
C SER A 36 1.53 -4.69 -1.96
N LEU A 37 2.43 -5.10 -2.84
CA LEU A 37 2.48 -4.67 -4.23
C LEU A 37 1.65 -5.61 -5.11
N VAL A 38 0.80 -5.05 -5.97
CA VAL A 38 0.06 -5.79 -6.99
C VAL A 38 0.91 -5.84 -8.24
N MET A 39 1.47 -7.02 -8.52
CA MET A 39 2.33 -7.25 -9.68
C MET A 39 1.50 -7.43 -10.97
N PRO A 40 1.90 -6.81 -12.09
CA PRO A 40 1.31 -7.09 -13.38
C PRO A 40 1.72 -8.48 -13.90
N GLY A 41 1.11 -8.90 -15.01
CA GLY A 41 1.50 -10.15 -15.66
C GLY A 41 2.90 -10.06 -16.25
N LEU A 42 3.65 -11.18 -16.27
CA LEU A 42 5.06 -11.24 -16.72
C LEU A 42 5.31 -10.78 -18.17
N ALA A 43 4.25 -10.68 -18.99
CA ALA A 43 4.31 -10.17 -20.35
C ALA A 43 4.27 -8.62 -20.43
N ASP A 44 4.14 -7.92 -19.29
CA ASP A 44 4.07 -6.47 -19.26
C ASP A 44 5.40 -5.84 -19.70
N PRO A 45 5.41 -4.87 -20.64
CA PRO A 45 6.63 -4.25 -21.15
C PRO A 45 7.38 -3.40 -20.10
N GLY A 46 6.74 -3.12 -18.96
CA GLY A 46 7.36 -2.46 -17.82
C GLY A 46 8.41 -3.32 -17.11
N TYR A 47 8.40 -4.64 -17.32
CA TYR A 47 9.49 -5.52 -16.88
C TYR A 47 10.74 -5.31 -17.73
N ARG A 48 11.82 -4.87 -17.09
CA ARG A 48 13.14 -4.77 -17.70
C ARG A 48 14.10 -5.71 -16.97
N GLY A 49 14.77 -6.56 -17.74
CA GLY A 49 15.91 -7.32 -17.26
C GLY A 49 17.17 -6.50 -17.45
N GLU A 50 17.82 -6.09 -16.36
CA GLU A 50 19.14 -5.47 -16.43
C GLU A 50 20.20 -6.53 -16.09
N MET A 51 21.11 -6.76 -17.04
CA MET A 51 22.29 -7.59 -16.82
C MET A 51 23.44 -6.70 -16.38
N HIS A 52 23.81 -6.75 -15.11
CA HIS A 52 24.97 -6.00 -14.61
C HIS A 52 26.25 -6.73 -15.03
N ALA A 53 27.21 -6.01 -15.62
CA ALA A 53 28.42 -6.59 -16.23
C ALA A 53 29.33 -7.38 -15.27
N ILE A 54 29.14 -7.23 -13.95
CA ILE A 54 29.96 -7.84 -12.90
C ILE A 54 29.19 -8.88 -12.07
N VAL A 55 27.86 -8.99 -12.23
CA VAL A 55 27.02 -9.89 -11.46
C VAL A 55 26.25 -10.79 -12.42
N SER A 56 26.56 -12.07 -12.45
CA SER A 56 25.92 -13.09 -13.32
C SER A 56 24.44 -13.36 -12.99
N GLN A 57 23.78 -12.48 -12.24
CA GLN A 57 22.40 -12.62 -11.79
C GLN A 57 21.51 -11.59 -12.48
N MET A 58 20.51 -12.09 -13.20
CA MET A 58 19.51 -11.27 -13.87
C MET A 58 18.66 -10.54 -12.82
N GLN A 59 18.77 -9.21 -12.76
CA GLN A 59 17.90 -8.40 -11.91
C GLN A 59 16.71 -7.92 -12.73
N PHE A 60 15.52 -8.38 -12.34
CA PHE A 60 14.27 -7.90 -12.92
C PHE A 60 13.82 -6.66 -12.16
N GLN A 61 13.75 -5.54 -12.87
CA GLN A 61 13.17 -4.31 -12.36
C GLN A 61 11.85 -4.04 -13.07
N TYR A 62 10.83 -3.69 -12.30
CA TYR A 62 9.59 -3.19 -12.87
C TYR A 62 9.61 -1.67 -12.86
N THR A 63 9.51 -1.09 -14.04
CA THR A 63 9.67 0.37 -14.26
C THR A 63 8.35 1.12 -14.38
N GLY A 64 7.22 0.39 -14.43
CA GLY A 64 5.88 0.98 -14.46
C GLY A 64 5.36 1.39 -13.08
N TRP A 65 4.12 1.85 -13.07
CA TRP A 65 3.38 2.10 -11.83
C TRP A 65 2.83 0.80 -11.25
N LEU A 66 3.07 0.58 -9.96
CA LEU A 66 2.50 -0.52 -9.19
C LEU A 66 1.45 0.00 -8.24
N ARG A 67 0.33 -0.72 -8.12
CA ARG A 67 -0.61 -0.48 -7.04
C ARG A 67 -0.06 -1.12 -5.77
N ALA A 68 0.01 -0.34 -4.69
CA ALA A 68 0.40 -0.76 -3.37
C ALA A 68 -0.80 -0.63 -2.41
N GLN A 69 -0.91 -1.54 -1.45
CA GLN A 69 -1.95 -1.50 -0.43
C GLN A 69 -1.42 -1.87 0.95
N LYS A 70 -1.96 -1.23 1.99
CA LYS A 70 -1.66 -1.55 3.39
C LYS A 70 -2.89 -1.42 4.27
N ILE A 71 -3.11 -2.43 5.10
CA ILE A 71 -4.07 -2.37 6.20
C ILE A 71 -3.35 -1.77 7.40
N VAL A 72 -3.91 -0.69 7.94
CA VAL A 72 -3.51 -0.11 9.23
C VAL A 72 -4.55 -0.51 10.26
N PRO A 73 -4.18 -1.32 11.26
CA PRO A 73 -5.11 -1.76 12.29
C PRO A 73 -5.53 -0.58 13.18
N VAL A 74 -6.73 -0.65 13.76
CA VAL A 74 -7.21 0.40 14.68
C VAL A 74 -6.28 0.61 15.87
N SER A 75 -5.53 -0.41 16.30
CA SER A 75 -4.55 -0.29 17.39
C SER A 75 -3.43 0.71 17.09
N ALA A 76 -3.11 0.93 15.81
CA ALA A 76 -2.11 1.90 15.36
C ALA A 76 -2.73 3.28 15.03
N LEU A 77 -4.05 3.42 15.18
CA LEU A 77 -4.81 4.65 14.93
C LEU A 77 -5.27 5.28 16.25
N ARG A 78 -5.56 6.58 16.19
CA ARG A 78 -6.12 7.32 17.33
C ARG A 78 -7.26 8.23 16.88
N THR A 79 -8.08 8.64 17.85
CA THR A 79 -9.10 9.67 17.63
C THR A 79 -8.42 11.00 17.26
N GLY A 80 -8.93 11.66 16.22
CA GLY A 80 -8.38 12.92 15.71
C GLY A 80 -7.29 12.71 14.66
N THR A 81 -6.26 13.58 14.68
CA THR A 81 -5.22 13.60 13.64
C THR A 81 -4.31 12.38 13.72
N ASN A 82 -4.21 11.66 12.61
CA ASN A 82 -3.28 10.55 12.42
C ASN A 82 -2.19 10.93 11.41
N ASN A 83 -0.96 10.56 11.70
CA ASN A 83 0.16 10.73 10.77
C ASN A 83 0.46 9.40 10.10
N ILE A 84 0.38 9.38 8.77
CA ILE A 84 0.74 8.22 7.97
C ILE A 84 1.96 8.61 7.13
N THR A 85 3.04 7.86 7.30
CA THR A 85 4.27 8.03 6.52
C THR A 85 4.49 6.78 5.68
N ILE A 86 4.77 6.96 4.40
CA ILE A 86 5.22 5.89 3.51
C ILE A 86 6.71 6.10 3.29
N ILE A 87 7.51 5.08 3.60
CA ILE A 87 8.95 5.09 3.37
C ILE A 87 9.31 4.02 2.34
N ASN A 88 10.33 4.29 1.54
CA ASN A 88 10.86 3.27 0.65
C ASN A 88 11.51 2.14 1.45
N GLY A 89 11.43 0.93 0.90
CA GLY A 89 12.14 -0.21 1.46
C GLY A 89 13.66 0.01 1.44
N PRO A 90 14.42 -0.65 2.34
CA PRO A 90 15.87 -0.58 2.35
C PRO A 90 16.50 -0.80 0.96
N ASN A 91 17.49 0.02 0.61
CA ASN A 91 18.22 -0.04 -0.66
C ASN A 91 17.38 0.22 -1.92
N ALA A 92 16.13 0.68 -1.79
CA ALA A 92 15.37 1.19 -2.93
C ALA A 92 15.88 2.59 -3.32
N ALA A 93 15.88 2.89 -4.62
CA ALA A 93 16.20 4.21 -5.15
C ALA A 93 15.08 5.22 -4.85
N GLY A 94 15.12 6.39 -5.49
CA GLY A 94 14.01 7.34 -5.43
C GLY A 94 12.72 6.75 -6.00
N ALA A 95 11.61 6.91 -5.29
CA ALA A 95 10.29 6.49 -5.75
C ALA A 95 9.32 7.67 -5.81
N VAL A 96 8.29 7.54 -6.64
CA VAL A 96 7.24 8.53 -6.78
C VAL A 96 5.90 7.89 -6.42
N ILE A 97 5.13 8.55 -5.57
CA ILE A 97 3.81 8.10 -5.13
C ILE A 97 2.73 9.02 -5.71
N ARG A 98 1.62 8.43 -6.18
CA ARG A 98 0.42 9.15 -6.64
C ARG A 98 -0.84 8.39 -6.30
N ALA A 99 -1.99 9.00 -6.61
CA ALA A 99 -3.32 8.38 -6.48
C ALA A 99 -3.57 7.75 -5.10
N THR A 100 -3.08 8.42 -4.05
CA THR A 100 -3.22 7.95 -2.67
C THR A 100 -4.68 8.04 -2.22
N GLN A 101 -5.19 6.92 -1.73
CA GLN A 101 -6.52 6.78 -1.17
C GLN A 101 -6.43 6.17 0.23
N ILE A 102 -7.20 6.72 1.16
CA ILE A 102 -7.37 6.19 2.51
C ILE A 102 -8.86 5.89 2.69
N GLN A 103 -9.19 4.65 3.02
CA GLN A 103 -10.55 4.22 3.30
C GLN A 103 -10.66 3.76 4.75
N LEU A 104 -11.53 4.39 5.52
CA LEU A 104 -11.90 3.90 6.85
C LEU A 104 -12.96 2.80 6.70
N LYS A 105 -12.71 1.63 7.27
CA LYS A 105 -13.65 0.49 7.24
C LYS A 105 -14.37 0.38 8.57
N TYR A 106 -15.69 0.28 8.52
CA TYR A 106 -16.58 0.13 9.67
C TYR A 106 -17.33 -1.20 9.59
N LEU A 107 -17.78 -1.72 10.73
CA LEU A 107 -18.66 -2.90 10.76
C LEU A 107 -20.02 -2.55 10.16
N TRP A 108 -20.54 -3.45 9.31
CA TRP A 108 -21.80 -3.30 8.59
C TRP A 108 -23.04 -3.13 9.49
N ASN A 109 -22.97 -3.65 10.72
CA ASN A 109 -24.08 -3.57 11.69
C ASN A 109 -24.36 -2.15 12.20
N LYS A 110 -23.60 -1.15 11.71
CA LYS A 110 -23.78 0.28 12.00
C LYS A 110 -23.76 1.18 10.77
N SER A 111 -23.76 0.61 9.57
CA SER A 111 -24.07 1.40 8.38
C SER A 111 -25.58 1.63 8.33
N ASP A 112 -26.02 2.88 8.14
CA ASP A 112 -27.42 3.33 8.10
C ASP A 112 -28.23 2.76 6.90
N TYR A 113 -28.01 1.51 6.53
CA TYR A 113 -28.80 0.84 5.50
C TYR A 113 -30.08 0.30 6.14
N ILE A 114 -31.20 0.93 5.81
CA ILE A 114 -32.52 0.35 6.03
C ILE A 114 -32.66 -0.85 5.08
N LEU A 115 -32.51 -2.07 5.60
CA LEU A 115 -32.81 -3.29 4.88
C LEU A 115 -34.32 -3.31 4.59
N LYS A 116 -34.70 -3.12 3.33
CA LYS A 116 -36.08 -3.38 2.87
C LYS A 116 -36.13 -4.83 2.37
N PRO A 117 -36.92 -5.72 2.98
CA PRO A 117 -37.14 -7.04 2.42
C PRO A 117 -37.82 -6.91 1.06
N ASP A 118 -37.37 -7.71 0.09
CA ASP A 118 -38.05 -7.85 -1.19
C ASP A 118 -39.42 -8.48 -0.96
N ARG A 119 -40.46 -7.97 -1.63
CA ARG A 119 -41.86 -8.25 -1.30
C ARG A 119 -42.44 -9.35 -2.18
#